data_AF-A0A7T7VTJ3-F1
#
_entry.id   AF-A0A7T7VTJ3-F1
#
_cell.length_a   1.000
_cell.length_b   1.000
_cell.length_c   1.000
_cell.angle_alpha   90.00
_cell.angle_beta   90.00
_cell.angle_gamma   90.00
#
_symmetry.space_group_name_H-M   'P 1'
#
loop_
_entity.id
_entity.type
_entity.pdbx_description
1 polymer ?
#
loop_
_entity_poly.entity_id
_entity_poly.type
_entity_poly.pdbx_seq_one_letter_code
_entity_poly.pdbx_strand_id
1 'polypeptide(L)'
;MTQRQVLLTLPEVVAMTRLSKPTIYKYIADEEHDFPKQVRLGPGRVVWVKSEIDHWLRQRMKRRDEDFDKFAARMSEELGIPVTVAKRPSDTA
;
A
#
# COMPACT_ATOMS: atom_id res chain seq x y z
N MET A 1 -22.67 -16.46 2.21
CA MET A 1 -21.73 -16.98 1.20
C MET A 1 -20.31 -16.84 1.77
N THR A 2 -19.62 -17.94 2.03
CA THR A 2 -18.26 -17.89 2.60
C THR A 2 -17.26 -17.56 1.51
N GLN A 3 -16.65 -16.36 1.55
CA GLN A 3 -15.60 -15.99 0.61
C GLN A 3 -14.35 -16.85 0.85
N ARG A 4 -13.82 -17.43 -0.23
CA ARG A 4 -12.57 -18.19 -0.20
C ARG A 4 -11.40 -17.23 -0.06
N GLN A 5 -10.73 -17.28 1.08
CA GLN A 5 -9.53 -16.47 1.33
C GLN A 5 -8.32 -17.08 0.61
N VAL A 6 -7.60 -16.25 -0.15
CA VAL A 6 -6.32 -16.62 -0.76
C VAL A 6 -5.21 -16.23 0.19
N LEU A 7 -4.34 -17.19 0.51
CA LEU A 7 -3.20 -17.00 1.41
C LEU A 7 -1.91 -16.90 0.60
N LEU A 8 -1.04 -15.98 0.97
CA LEU A 8 0.24 -15.71 0.34
C LEU A 8 1.38 -16.08 1.29
N THR A 9 2.37 -16.77 0.77
CA THR A 9 3.65 -17.02 1.41
C THR A 9 4.56 -15.79 1.33
N LEU A 10 5.62 -15.74 2.14
CA LEU A 10 6.57 -14.61 2.09
C LEU A 10 7.14 -14.34 0.69
N PRO A 11 7.57 -15.34 -0.11
CA PRO A 11 7.99 -15.09 -1.50
C PRO A 11 6.92 -14.44 -2.38
N GLU A 12 5.65 -14.84 -2.22
CA GLU A 12 4.53 -14.25 -2.97
C GLU A 12 4.26 -12.81 -2.54
N VAL A 13 4.33 -12.51 -1.23
CA VAL A 13 4.23 -11.14 -0.72
C VAL A 13 5.38 -10.27 -1.23
N VAL A 14 6.61 -10.79 -1.28
CA VAL A 14 7.77 -10.10 -1.88
C VAL A 14 7.52 -9.82 -3.36
N ALA A 15 7.05 -10.80 -4.13
CA ALA A 15 6.77 -10.65 -5.55
C ALA A 15 5.67 -9.60 -5.80
N MET A 16 4.63 -9.59 -4.98
CA MET A 16 3.47 -8.73 -5.10
C MET A 16 3.73 -7.28 -4.66
N THR A 17 4.43 -7.09 -3.54
CA THR A 17 4.73 -5.76 -2.98
C THR A 17 6.03 -5.15 -3.53
N ARG A 18 6.87 -5.97 -4.17
CA ARG A 18 8.24 -5.62 -4.58
C ARG A 18 9.14 -5.14 -3.44
N LEU A 19 8.74 -5.38 -2.19
CA LEU A 19 9.55 -5.10 -1.01
C LEU A 19 10.51 -6.25 -0.72
N SER A 20 11.71 -5.92 -0.26
CA SER A 20 12.67 -6.91 0.23
C SER A 20 12.15 -7.58 1.52
N LYS A 21 12.58 -8.83 1.78
CA LYS A 21 12.22 -9.52 3.04
C LYS A 21 12.57 -8.69 4.30
N PRO A 22 13.78 -8.08 4.42
CA PRO A 22 14.08 -7.20 5.55
C PRO A 22 13.10 -6.03 5.70
N THR A 23 12.69 -5.42 4.59
CA THR A 23 11.71 -4.33 4.60
C THR A 23 10.35 -4.79 5.09
N ILE A 24 9.89 -5.96 4.63
CA ILE A 24 8.63 -6.55 5.10
C ILE A 24 8.68 -6.78 6.61
N TYR A 25 9.75 -7.37 7.14
CA TYR A 25 9.88 -7.56 8.58
C TYR A 25 9.97 -6.25 9.36
N LYS A 26 10.63 -5.22 8.82
CA LYS A 26 10.61 -3.87 9.40
C LYS A 26 9.20 -3.31 9.46
N TYR A 27 8.44 -3.43 8.37
CA TYR A 27 7.06 -2.92 8.29
C TYR A 27 6.09 -3.70 9.18
N ILE A 28 6.38 -4.96 9.48
CA ILE A 28 5.61 -5.75 10.46
C ILE A 28 5.92 -5.30 11.90
N ALA A 29 7.16 -4.90 12.18
CA ALA A 29 7.58 -4.43 13.50
C ALA A 29 7.16 -2.98 13.78
N ASP A 30 7.00 -2.17 12.73
CA ASP A 30 6.69 -0.75 12.81
C ASP A 30 5.24 -0.49 12.42
N GLU A 31 4.42 -0.16 13.43
CA GLU A 31 2.97 0.04 13.25
C GLU A 31 2.63 1.24 12.33
N GLU A 32 3.55 2.17 12.11
CA GLU A 32 3.33 3.33 11.22
C GLU A 32 3.10 2.94 9.75
N HIS A 33 3.59 1.76 9.35
CA HIS A 33 3.50 1.29 7.97
C HIS A 33 2.17 0.62 7.65
N ASP A 34 1.37 0.34 8.68
CA ASP A 34 0.05 -0.29 8.62
C ASP A 34 0.06 -1.59 7.79
N PHE A 35 1.20 -2.30 7.83
CA PHE A 35 1.42 -3.47 7.00
C PHE A 35 0.66 -4.68 7.56
N PRO A 36 0.01 -5.50 6.71
CA PRO A 36 -0.79 -6.63 7.18
C PRO A 36 0.00 -7.60 8.06
N LYS A 37 -0.60 -7.98 9.19
CA LYS A 37 0.00 -8.93 10.13
C LYS A 37 0.00 -10.34 9.54
N GLN A 38 1.03 -11.10 9.84
CA GLN A 38 1.14 -12.48 9.37
C GLN A 38 0.20 -13.43 10.14
N VAL A 39 -0.43 -14.34 9.42
CA VAL A 39 -1.22 -15.45 9.96
C VAL A 39 -0.31 -16.67 10.15
N ARG A 40 -0.26 -17.21 11.36
CA ARG A 40 0.49 -18.43 11.67
C ARG A 40 -0.39 -19.65 11.38
N LEU A 41 0.01 -20.48 10.42
CA LEU A 41 -0.69 -21.74 10.12
C LEU A 41 -0.11 -22.93 10.89
N GLY A 42 1.10 -22.80 11.42
CA GLY A 42 1.78 -23.84 12.19
C GLY A 42 3.22 -23.45 12.53
N PRO A 43 3.98 -24.36 13.15
CA PRO A 43 5.39 -24.15 13.47
C PRO A 43 6.19 -23.78 12.21
N GLY A 44 6.80 -22.60 12.20
CA GLY A 44 7.62 -22.11 11.09
C GLY A 44 6.86 -21.76 9.80
N ARG A 45 5.52 -21.85 9.77
CA ARG A 45 4.72 -21.53 8.58
C ARG A 45 3.85 -20.31 8.82
N VAL A 46 4.21 -19.22 8.15
CA VAL A 46 3.50 -17.93 8.17
C VAL A 46 3.02 -17.58 6.77
N VAL A 47 1.85 -16.95 6.70
CA VAL A 47 1.22 -16.49 5.46
C VAL A 47 0.53 -15.14 5.70
N TRP A 48 0.09 -14.49 4.62
CA TRP A 48 -0.71 -13.26 4.65
C TRP A 48 -1.99 -13.46 3.86
N VAL A 49 -3.05 -12.75 4.22
CA VAL A 49 -4.28 -12.77 3.44
C VAL A 49 -4.11 -11.85 2.23
N LYS A 50 -4.32 -12.38 1.02
CA LYS A 50 -4.14 -11.61 -0.22
C LYS A 50 -4.96 -10.32 -0.24
N SER A 51 -6.20 -10.36 0.24
CA SER A 51 -7.08 -9.18 0.26
C SER A 51 -6.57 -8.07 1.16
N GLU A 52 -5.87 -8.41 2.26
CA GLU A 52 -5.24 -7.43 3.14
C GLU A 52 -4.04 -6.76 2.46
N ILE A 53 -3.20 -7.55 1.78
CA ILE A 53 -2.06 -7.02 1.01
C ILE A 53 -2.56 -6.13 -0.15
N ASP A 54 -3.59 -6.57 -0.89
CA ASP A 54 -4.23 -5.76 -1.93
C ASP A 54 -4.79 -4.45 -1.37
N HIS A 55 -5.44 -4.52 -0.20
CA HIS A 55 -5.99 -3.34 0.47
C HIS A 55 -4.90 -2.37 0.88
N TRP A 56 -3.83 -2.88 1.49
CA TRP A 56 -2.67 -2.08 1.88
C TRP A 56 -2.01 -1.38 0.68
N LEU A 57 -1.84 -2.08 -0.46
CA LEU A 57 -1.32 -1.47 -1.69
C LEU A 57 -2.24 -0.34 -2.19
N ARG A 58 -3.56 -0.56 -2.22
CA ARG A 58 -4.53 0.48 -2.60
C ARG A 58 -4.47 1.69 -1.68
N GLN A 59 -4.34 1.49 -0.37
CA GLN A 59 -4.21 2.61 0.55
C GLN A 59 -2.95 3.45 0.26
N ARG A 60 -1.82 2.82 -0.08
CA ARG A 60 -0.60 3.55 -0.45
C ARG A 60 -0.77 4.36 -1.73
N MET A 61 -1.43 3.80 -2.73
CA MET A 61 -1.77 4.51 -3.97
C MET A 61 -2.68 5.71 -3.67
N LYS A 62 -3.70 5.51 -2.84
CA LYS A 62 -4.62 6.57 -2.41
C LYS A 62 -3.89 7.69 -1.65
N ARG A 63 -3.03 7.35 -0.68
CA ARG A 63 -2.23 8.34 0.07
C ARG A 63 -1.35 9.17 -0.86
N ARG A 64 -0.67 8.54 -1.81
CA ARG A 64 0.15 9.24 -2.82
C ARG A 64 -0.69 10.24 -3.62
N ASP A 65 -1.88 9.85 -4.04
CA ASP A 65 -2.76 10.71 -4.83
C ASP A 65 -3.33 11.86 -3.95
N GLU A 66 -3.73 11.58 -2.71
CA GLU A 66 -4.20 12.58 -1.74
C GLU A 66 -3.11 13.61 -1.38
N ASP A 67 -1.86 13.18 -1.23
CA ASP A 67 -0.74 14.07 -0.93
C ASP A 67 -0.45 15.00 -2.12
N PHE A 68 -0.59 14.50 -3.36
CA PHE A 68 -0.52 15.32 -4.55
C PHE A 68 -1.68 16.32 -4.62
N ASP A 69 -2.91 15.89 -4.34
CA ASP A 69 -4.09 16.77 -4.36
C ASP A 69 -3.96 17.90 -3.32
N LYS A 70 -3.48 17.59 -2.11
CA LYS A 70 -3.19 18.60 -1.07
C LYS A 70 -2.11 19.58 -1.51
N PHE A 71 -1.05 19.09 -2.15
CA PHE A 71 0.01 19.94 -2.69
C PHE A 71 -0.56 20.88 -3.78
N ALA A 72 -1.34 20.34 -4.72
CA ALA A 72 -1.93 21.12 -5.80
C ALA A 72 -2.92 22.18 -5.28
N ALA A 73 -3.76 21.84 -4.28
CA ALA A 73 -4.67 22.79 -3.65
C ALA A 73 -3.93 23.97 -3.02
N ARG A 74 -2.86 23.70 -2.27
CA ARG A 74 -2.01 24.74 -1.67
C ARG A 74 -1.38 25.65 -2.73
N MET A 75 -0.89 25.09 -3.82
CA MET A 75 -0.28 25.84 -4.93
C MET A 75 -1.31 26.73 -5.66
N SER A 76 -2.56 26.26 -5.79
CA SER A 76 -3.64 27.06 -6.36
C SER A 76 -4.00 28.26 -5.49
N GLU A 77 -3.97 28.11 -4.16
CA GLU A 77 -4.23 29.20 -3.21
C GLU A 77 -3.06 30.20 -3.14
N GLU A 78 -1.81 29.72 -3.14
CA GLU A 78 -0.61 30.58 -3.02
C GLU A 78 -0.24 31.30 -4.33
N LEU A 79 -0.43 30.65 -5.48
CA LEU A 79 0.04 31.17 -6.78
C LEU A 79 -1.09 31.45 -7.79
N GLY A 80 -2.35 31.17 -7.45
CA GLY A 80 -3.50 31.40 -8.34
C GLY A 80 -3.53 30.52 -9.60
N ILE A 81 -2.77 29.41 -9.62
CA ILE A 81 -2.68 28.49 -10.77
C ILE A 81 -3.77 27.40 -10.64
N PRO A 82 -4.61 27.16 -11.66
CA PRO A 82 -5.67 26.16 -11.57
C PRO A 82 -5.10 24.73 -11.47
N VAL A 83 -5.61 23.98 -10.47
CA VAL A 83 -5.25 22.58 -10.16
C VAL A 83 -5.33 21.63 -11.37
N THR A 84 -6.15 21.96 -12.37
CA THR A 84 -6.38 21.14 -13.57
C THR A 84 -5.15 20.99 -14.48
N VAL A 85 -4.08 21.77 -14.30
CA VAL A 85 -2.85 21.69 -15.11
C VAL A 85 -1.94 20.53 -14.70
N ALA A 86 -2.05 20.04 -13.46
CA ALA A 86 -1.16 19.02 -12.92
C ALA A 86 -1.79 17.62 -13.04
N LYS A 87 -1.13 16.71 -13.76
CA LYS A 87 -1.59 15.32 -13.95
C LYS A 87 -1.25 14.49 -12.72
N ARG A 88 -2.19 13.71 -12.16
CA ARG A 88 -1.90 12.93 -10.94
C ARG A 88 -0.86 11.86 -11.23
N PRO A 89 -0.07 11.42 -10.22
CA PRO A 89 0.86 10.31 -10.37
C PRO A 89 0.18 9.00 -10.82
N SER A 90 -1.12 8.82 -10.52
CA SER A 90 -1.93 7.71 -11.02
C SER A 90 -2.31 7.83 -12.50
N ASP A 91 -2.41 9.05 -13.04
CA ASP A 91 -2.85 9.30 -14.43
C ASP A 91 -1.70 9.14 -15.47
N THR A 92 -0.48 8.85 -15.01
CA THR A 92 0.74 8.73 -15.85
C THR A 92 1.22 7.28 -16.03
N ALA A 93 0.50 6.31 -15.45
CA ALA A 93 0.84 4.88 -15.50
C ALA A 93 0.12 4.13 -16.63
#